data_AF-A0A9D0ZFV3-F1
#
_entry.id   AF-A0A9D0ZFV3-F1
#
_cell.length_a   1.000
_cell.length_b   1.000
_cell.length_c   1.000
_cell.angle_alpha   90.00
_cell.angle_beta   90.00
_cell.angle_gamma   90.00
#
_symmetry.space_group_name_H-M   'P 1'
#
loop_
_entity.id
_entity.type
_entity.pdbx_description
1 polymer ?
#
loop_
_entity_poly.entity_id
_entity_poly.type
_entity_poly.pdbx_seq_one_letter_code
_entity_poly.pdbx_strand_id
1 'polypeptide(L)'
;MKKQTQEELFLTSPGACGAIKTHTGHSAAYKLLWVSAGPDAVTREPQEIRKQFPLDGAFTAAGQPYSTLSELIHSEDGDAFRDIYGREVLYVLKRFPCFDFYDTMYENRFERWFLIYTGGSVTRVKYTDETDYVEVWEDAASLEYEVWQEIEAQCWHTLPK
;
A
#
# COMPACT_ATOMS: atom_id res chain seq x y z
N MET A 1 -22.84 17.29 -23.00
CA MET A 1 -21.57 17.20 -22.25
C MET A 1 -21.09 15.77 -22.35
N LYS A 2 -19.98 15.49 -23.03
CA LYS A 2 -19.40 14.14 -23.07
C LYS A 2 -18.89 13.86 -21.65
N LYS A 3 -19.41 12.81 -21.00
CA LYS A 3 -18.73 12.23 -19.83
C LYS A 3 -17.36 11.81 -20.36
N GLN A 4 -16.30 12.51 -19.97
CA GLN A 4 -14.96 11.98 -20.10
C GLN A 4 -14.97 10.71 -19.26
N THR A 5 -15.00 9.56 -19.93
CA THR A 5 -14.69 8.29 -19.27
C THR A 5 -13.28 8.46 -18.74
N GLN A 6 -13.14 8.55 -17.42
CA GLN A 6 -11.84 8.55 -16.78
C GLN A 6 -11.17 7.26 -17.23
N GLU A 7 -10.05 7.35 -17.96
CA GLU A 7 -9.30 6.18 -18.40
C GLU A 7 -8.90 5.38 -17.17
N GLU A 8 -9.24 4.10 -17.16
CA GLU A 8 -8.88 3.21 -16.07
C GLU A 8 -7.36 3.02 -16.07
N LEU A 9 -6.74 3.30 -14.92
CA LEU A 9 -5.30 3.21 -14.73
C LEU A 9 -4.97 2.00 -13.88
N PHE A 10 -4.05 1.18 -14.38
CA PHE A 10 -3.58 -0.03 -13.73
C PHE A 10 -2.19 0.19 -13.15
N LEU A 11 -1.92 -0.47 -12.03
CA LEU A 11 -0.63 -0.41 -11.37
C LEU A 11 0.36 -1.34 -12.07
N THR A 12 1.57 -0.85 -12.29
CA THR A 12 2.70 -1.63 -12.78
C THR A 12 3.99 -1.22 -12.08
N SER A 13 5.03 -2.04 -12.22
CA SER A 13 6.37 -1.72 -11.75
C SER A 13 7.39 -1.88 -12.88
N PRO A 14 8.19 -0.85 -13.19
CA PRO A 14 9.33 -0.97 -14.09
C PRO A 14 10.52 -1.70 -13.44
N GLY A 15 10.41 -2.11 -12.18
CA GLY A 15 11.42 -2.86 -11.44
C GLY A 15 11.91 -2.18 -10.16
N ALA A 16 12.98 -2.74 -9.60
CA ALA A 16 13.60 -2.26 -8.37
C ALA A 16 14.15 -0.84 -8.52
N CYS A 17 13.95 -0.01 -7.50
CA CYS A 17 14.32 1.42 -7.52
C CYS A 17 15.17 1.87 -6.33
N GLY A 18 15.82 0.92 -5.66
CA GLY A 18 16.64 1.16 -4.47
C GLY A 18 15.96 0.67 -3.20
N ALA A 19 16.08 1.42 -2.11
CA ALA A 19 15.50 1.06 -0.84
C ALA A 19 14.59 2.16 -0.28
N ILE A 20 13.46 1.75 0.29
CA ILE A 20 12.63 2.62 1.11
C ILE A 20 13.23 2.62 2.51
N LYS A 21 13.57 3.81 3.00
CA LYS A 21 13.87 4.00 4.41
C LYS A 21 12.58 3.85 5.21
N THR A 22 12.54 2.80 6.02
CA THR A 22 11.55 2.59 7.06
C THR A 22 12.21 2.86 8.41
N HIS A 23 11.42 2.90 9.49
CA HIS A 23 11.98 2.95 10.83
C HIS A 23 12.83 1.73 11.19
N THR A 24 12.54 0.59 10.55
CA THR A 24 13.20 -0.70 10.78
C THR A 24 14.47 -0.89 9.95
N GLY A 25 14.79 0.05 9.05
CA GLY A 25 15.98 0.02 8.23
C GLY A 25 15.69 0.37 6.79
N HIS A 26 16.34 -0.33 5.87
CA HIS A 26 16.18 -0.16 4.44
C HIS A 26 15.56 -1.42 3.85
N SER A 27 14.37 -1.31 3.27
CA SER A 27 13.74 -2.40 2.53
C SER A 27 13.92 -2.17 1.04
N ALA A 28 14.33 -3.21 0.30
CA ALA A 28 14.36 -3.16 -1.16
C ALA A 28 12.96 -2.76 -1.69
N ALA A 29 12.95 -1.90 -2.69
CA ALA A 29 11.74 -1.24 -3.15
C ALA A 29 11.56 -1.34 -4.66
N TYR A 30 10.32 -1.44 -5.09
CA TYR A 30 9.89 -1.44 -6.48
C TYR A 30 9.24 -0.10 -6.80
N LYS A 31 9.65 0.53 -7.92
CA LYS A 31 9.00 1.76 -8.39
C LYS A 31 7.60 1.41 -8.85
N LEU A 32 6.67 2.34 -8.64
CA LEU A 32 5.32 2.25 -9.15
C LEU A 32 5.11 3.18 -10.33
N LEU A 33 4.29 2.73 -11.28
CA LEU A 33 3.80 3.50 -12.40
C LEU A 33 2.33 3.16 -12.63
N TRP A 34 1.57 4.14 -13.09
CA TRP A 34 0.20 3.94 -13.53
C TRP A 34 0.13 3.94 -15.04
N VAL A 35 -0.57 2.99 -15.62
CA VAL A 35 -0.64 2.80 -17.08
C VAL A 35 -2.09 2.56 -17.49
N SER A 36 -2.56 3.24 -18.54
CA SER A 36 -3.87 2.95 -19.13
C SER A 36 -3.81 1.73 -20.05
N ALA A 37 -4.94 1.05 -20.25
CA ALA A 37 -5.00 -0.10 -21.15
C ALA A 37 -5.02 0.34 -22.63
N GLY A 38 -4.40 -0.46 -23.50
CA GLY A 38 -4.51 -0.33 -24.96
C GLY A 38 -3.19 0.02 -25.68
N PRO A 39 -3.23 0.16 -27.02
CA PRO A 39 -2.04 0.40 -27.84
C PRO A 39 -1.44 1.80 -27.65
N ASP A 40 -2.25 2.78 -27.24
CA ASP A 40 -1.83 4.15 -26.95
C ASP A 40 -1.75 4.40 -25.44
N ALA A 41 -1.27 3.40 -24.68
CA ALA A 41 -1.21 3.44 -23.23
C ALA A 41 -0.47 4.68 -22.72
N VAL A 42 -1.13 5.43 -21.85
CA VAL A 42 -0.56 6.61 -21.19
C VAL A 42 0.02 6.18 -19.86
N THR A 43 1.22 6.68 -19.56
CA THR A 43 1.87 6.46 -18.27
C THR A 43 1.74 7.69 -17.38
N ARG A 44 1.57 7.46 -16.07
CA ARG A 44 1.55 8.50 -15.04
C ARG A 44 2.45 8.10 -13.89
N GLU A 45 3.40 8.96 -13.57
CA GLU A 45 4.23 8.79 -12.38
C GLU A 45 3.44 9.21 -11.12
N PRO A 46 3.57 8.47 -10.01
CA PRO A 46 2.97 8.85 -8.74
C PRO A 46 3.52 10.18 -8.20
N GLN A 47 2.67 10.96 -7.54
CA GLN A 47 2.99 12.22 -6.87
C GLN A 47 2.95 12.02 -5.36
N GLU A 48 3.97 11.33 -4.85
CA GLU A 48 3.98 10.83 -3.48
C GLU A 48 4.00 11.95 -2.43
N ILE A 49 3.11 11.84 -1.44
CA ILE A 49 3.11 12.67 -0.23
C ILE A 49 3.22 11.76 0.99
N ARG A 50 4.25 11.98 1.80
CA ARG A 50 4.50 11.24 3.04
C ARG A 50 3.99 12.01 4.25
N LYS A 51 3.28 11.31 5.13
CA LYS A 51 2.78 11.84 6.40
C LYS A 51 2.98 10.80 7.50
N GLN A 52 3.11 11.30 8.72
CA GLN A 52 3.19 10.48 9.93
C GLN A 52 2.15 11.00 10.90
N PHE A 53 1.42 10.09 11.53
CA PHE A 53 0.36 10.40 12.49
C PHE A 53 0.59 9.63 13.78
N PRO A 54 0.26 10.18 14.96
CA PRO A 54 0.28 9.41 16.21
C PRO A 54 -0.67 8.20 16.14
N LEU A 55 -0.26 7.06 16.70
CA LEU A 55 -1.04 5.82 16.69
C LEU A 55 -2.39 5.97 17.40
N ASP A 56 -2.40 6.67 18.53
CA ASP A 56 -3.61 6.92 19.33
C ASP A 56 -4.47 8.09 18.78
N GLY A 57 -4.10 8.64 17.61
CA GLY A 57 -4.75 9.77 16.98
C GLY A 57 -5.47 9.40 15.68
N ALA A 58 -6.40 10.28 15.27
CA ALA A 58 -6.97 10.19 13.93
C ALA A 58 -5.91 10.49 12.87
N PHE A 59 -6.02 9.82 11.73
CA PHE A 59 -5.13 10.02 10.58
C PHE A 59 -5.93 10.24 9.30
N THR A 60 -5.26 10.59 8.21
CA THR A 60 -5.87 10.72 6.89
C THR A 60 -5.12 9.86 5.89
N ALA A 61 -5.87 9.05 5.14
CA ALA A 61 -5.36 8.20 4.08
C ALA A 61 -6.34 8.17 2.90
N ALA A 62 -5.82 8.19 1.67
CA ALA A 62 -6.60 8.22 0.45
C ALA A 62 -7.66 9.33 0.47
N GLY A 63 -7.27 10.50 1.02
CA GLY A 63 -8.13 11.67 1.16
C GLY A 63 -9.28 11.56 2.18
N GLN A 64 -9.36 10.49 2.98
CA GLN A 64 -10.41 10.28 3.98
C GLN A 64 -9.84 10.19 5.40
N PRO A 65 -10.57 10.69 6.42
CA PRO A 65 -10.17 10.58 7.82
C PRO A 65 -10.42 9.16 8.37
N TYR A 66 -9.56 8.71 9.28
CA TYR A 66 -9.72 7.46 10.00
C TYR A 66 -9.47 7.69 11.48
N SER A 67 -10.30 7.09 12.33
CA SER A 67 -10.17 7.18 13.79
C SER A 67 -9.19 6.14 14.34
N THR A 68 -9.13 4.95 13.71
CA THR A 68 -8.27 3.84 14.13
C THR A 68 -7.82 3.00 12.93
N LEU A 69 -6.75 2.22 13.09
CA LEU A 69 -6.30 1.29 12.04
C LEU A 69 -7.35 0.21 11.70
N SER A 70 -8.19 -0.18 12.65
CA SER A 70 -9.25 -1.18 12.42
C SER A 70 -10.28 -0.74 11.38
N GLU A 71 -10.42 0.57 11.14
CA GLU A 71 -11.31 1.09 10.10
C GLU A 71 -10.77 0.88 8.68
N LEU A 72 -9.49 0.51 8.51
CA LEU A 72 -8.91 0.14 7.20
C LEU A 72 -9.30 -1.28 6.76
N ILE A 73 -9.72 -2.12 7.70
CA ILE A 73 -10.18 -3.50 7.47
C ILE A 73 -11.54 -3.70 8.15
N HIS A 74 -12.43 -2.73 7.97
CA HIS A 74 -13.72 -2.65 8.65
C HIS A 74 -14.64 -3.85 8.36
N SER A 75 -14.59 -4.36 7.13
CA SER A 75 -15.37 -5.54 6.72
C SER A 75 -14.58 -6.41 5.76
N GLU A 76 -14.95 -7.69 5.71
CA GLU A 76 -14.40 -8.70 4.80
C GLU A 76 -15.53 -9.20 3.89
N ASP A 77 -15.27 -9.24 2.59
CA ASP A 77 -16.21 -9.69 1.56
C ASP A 77 -15.50 -10.73 0.68
N GLY A 78 -15.67 -12.01 1.02
CA GLY A 78 -14.87 -13.09 0.45
C GLY A 78 -13.41 -12.98 0.90
N ASP A 79 -12.48 -12.91 -0.05
CA ASP A 79 -11.04 -12.77 0.22
C ASP A 79 -10.57 -11.30 0.24
N ALA A 80 -11.48 -10.33 0.10
CA ALA A 80 -11.15 -8.92 0.01
C ALA A 80 -11.54 -8.16 1.29
N PHE A 81 -10.60 -7.39 1.84
CA PHE A 81 -10.90 -6.44 2.90
C PHE A 81 -11.46 -5.15 2.32
N ARG A 82 -12.32 -4.49 3.09
CA ARG A 82 -12.81 -3.14 2.80
C ARG A 82 -12.62 -2.21 3.98
N ASP A 83 -12.31 -0.96 3.67
CA ASP A 83 -12.28 0.10 4.66
C ASP A 83 -13.71 0.52 5.09
N ILE A 84 -13.81 1.40 6.09
CA ILE A 84 -15.09 1.94 6.57
C ILE A 84 -15.88 2.72 5.50
N TYR A 85 -15.24 3.06 4.38
CA TYR A 85 -15.85 3.74 3.23
C TYR A 85 -16.25 2.76 2.11
N GLY A 86 -16.05 1.46 2.31
CA GLY A 86 -16.39 0.40 1.37
C GLY A 86 -15.40 0.24 0.21
N ARG A 87 -14.21 0.87 0.29
CA ARG A 87 -13.13 0.74 -0.69
C ARG A 87 -12.35 -0.53 -0.42
N GLU A 88 -11.93 -1.20 -1.49
CA GLU A 88 -11.08 -2.37 -1.40
C GLU A 88 -9.71 -2.03 -0.80
N VAL A 89 -9.25 -2.90 0.09
CA VAL A 89 -7.96 -2.76 0.77
C VAL A 89 -7.18 -4.06 0.62
N LEU A 90 -5.98 -3.97 0.05
CA LEU A 90 -5.01 -5.06 0.16
C LEU A 90 -4.31 -4.95 1.51
N TYR A 91 -4.55 -5.92 2.38
CA TYR A 91 -3.92 -6.03 3.67
C TYR A 91 -2.77 -7.03 3.64
N VAL A 92 -1.56 -6.56 3.95
CA VAL A 92 -0.36 -7.40 4.05
C VAL A 92 0.14 -7.40 5.48
N LEU A 93 0.31 -8.58 6.06
CA LEU A 93 0.87 -8.80 7.38
C LEU A 93 2.15 -9.62 7.26
N LYS A 94 3.28 -9.09 7.74
CA LYS A 94 4.55 -9.83 7.80
C LYS A 94 5.13 -9.76 9.21
N ARG A 95 5.79 -10.84 9.63
CA ARG A 95 6.53 -10.82 10.89
C ARG A 95 7.71 -9.86 10.76
N PHE A 96 8.03 -9.17 11.84
CA PHE A 96 9.17 -8.27 11.88
C PHE A 96 10.46 -9.00 11.45
N PRO A 97 11.29 -8.39 10.59
CA PRO A 97 12.49 -9.06 10.09
C PRO A 97 13.53 -9.21 11.20
N CYS A 98 13.97 -10.45 11.43
CA CYS A 98 15.04 -10.78 12.39
C CYS A 98 16.33 -11.17 11.66
N PHE A 99 17.47 -10.91 12.29
CA PHE A 99 18.78 -11.20 11.70
C PHE A 99 19.13 -12.70 11.77
N ASP A 100 18.70 -13.40 12.83
CA ASP A 100 18.92 -14.83 12.97
C ASP A 100 17.62 -15.62 13.23
N PHE A 101 17.75 -16.94 13.08
CA PHE A 101 16.64 -17.89 13.20
C PHE A 101 16.11 -17.99 14.64
N TYR A 102 16.97 -17.79 15.64
CA TYR A 102 16.57 -17.86 17.04
C TYR A 102 15.67 -16.68 17.36
N ASP A 103 16.05 -15.47 16.98
CA ASP A 103 15.24 -14.26 17.11
C ASP A 103 13.90 -14.44 16.38
N THR A 104 13.91 -15.00 15.16
CA THR A 104 12.69 -15.25 14.37
C THR A 104 11.69 -16.17 15.08
N MET A 105 12.15 -17.14 15.87
CA MET A 105 11.27 -18.06 16.60
C MET A 105 10.50 -17.36 17.73
N TYR A 106 11.08 -16.32 18.32
CA TYR A 106 10.51 -15.61 19.46
C TYR A 106 9.97 -14.22 19.09
N GLU A 107 10.09 -13.84 17.82
CA GLU A 107 9.56 -12.58 17.31
C GLU A 107 8.04 -12.63 17.18
N ASN A 108 7.39 -11.73 17.93
CA ASN A 108 5.93 -11.60 17.99
C ASN A 108 5.43 -10.28 17.39
N ARG A 109 6.35 -9.42 16.94
CA ARG A 109 6.05 -8.15 16.28
C ARG A 109 5.78 -8.37 14.80
N PHE A 110 4.90 -7.53 14.27
CA PHE A 110 4.51 -7.55 12.87
C PHE A 110 4.60 -6.16 12.25
N GLU A 111 4.88 -6.16 10.96
CA GLU A 111 4.64 -5.03 10.08
C GLU A 111 3.33 -5.26 9.32
N ARG A 112 2.52 -4.20 9.24
CA ARG A 112 1.20 -4.18 8.59
C ARG A 112 1.19 -3.12 7.51
N TRP A 113 0.80 -3.51 6.30
CA TRP A 113 0.54 -2.59 5.20
C TRP A 113 -0.92 -2.68 4.80
N PHE A 114 -1.53 -1.52 4.58
CA PHE A 114 -2.87 -1.38 4.03
C PHE A 114 -2.75 -0.56 2.76
N LEU A 115 -3.08 -1.14 1.61
CA LEU A 115 -3.08 -0.44 0.34
C LEU A 115 -4.51 -0.13 -0.07
N ILE A 116 -4.79 1.14 -0.36
CA ILE A 116 -6.09 1.60 -0.81
C ILE A 116 -5.93 2.11 -2.24
N TYR A 117 -6.70 1.55 -3.16
CA TYR A 117 -6.75 2.03 -4.53
C TYR A 117 -7.88 3.04 -4.72
N THR A 118 -7.57 4.18 -5.37
CA THR A 118 -8.56 5.19 -5.72
C THR A 118 -8.42 5.63 -7.18
N GLY A 119 -8.68 4.71 -8.12
CA GLY A 119 -8.89 5.07 -9.54
C GLY A 119 -7.69 5.77 -10.20
N GLY A 120 -6.47 5.28 -9.95
CA GLY A 120 -5.22 5.82 -10.50
C GLY A 120 -4.23 6.36 -9.47
N SER A 121 -4.49 6.12 -8.18
CA SER A 121 -3.58 6.38 -7.07
C SER A 121 -3.66 5.19 -6.10
N VAL A 122 -2.54 4.89 -5.45
CA VAL A 122 -2.47 3.91 -4.37
C VAL A 122 -1.97 4.62 -3.14
N THR A 123 -2.76 4.60 -2.08
CA THR A 123 -2.32 5.06 -0.76
C THR A 123 -1.83 3.86 0.01
N ARG A 124 -0.62 3.96 0.53
CA ARG A 124 -0.04 2.97 1.44
C ARG A 124 -0.11 3.50 2.87
N VAL A 125 -0.67 2.72 3.77
CA VAL A 125 -0.59 2.95 5.22
C VAL A 125 0.28 1.85 5.82
N LYS A 126 1.28 2.19 6.62
CA LYS A 126 2.14 1.24 7.34
C LYS A 126 2.04 1.44 8.85
N TYR A 127 1.97 0.33 9.56
CA TYR A 127 2.14 0.28 11.01
C TYR A 127 3.07 -0.88 11.39
N THR A 128 4.01 -0.61 12.28
CA THR A 128 4.92 -1.61 12.83
C THR A 128 4.64 -1.74 14.32
N ASP A 129 4.53 -2.96 14.84
CA ASP A 129 4.33 -3.16 16.27
C ASP A 129 5.40 -2.42 17.09
N GLU A 130 4.99 -1.92 18.26
CA GLU A 130 5.79 -1.12 19.20
C GLU A 130 6.13 0.31 18.74
N THR A 131 5.72 0.74 17.54
CA THR A 131 5.76 2.16 17.17
C THR A 131 4.55 2.92 17.71
N ASP A 132 4.73 4.20 18.02
CA ASP A 132 3.67 5.11 18.49
C ASP A 132 3.09 5.97 17.36
N TYR A 133 3.31 5.56 16.10
CA TYR A 133 2.84 6.26 14.92
C TYR A 133 2.43 5.32 13.79
N VAL A 134 1.67 5.88 12.86
CA VAL A 134 1.28 5.32 11.57
C VAL A 134 1.92 6.18 10.47
N GLU A 135 2.50 5.52 9.48
CA GLU A 135 3.07 6.19 8.31
C GLU A 135 2.11 6.06 7.12
N VAL A 136 1.87 7.15 6.40
CA VAL A 136 0.99 7.20 5.24
C VAL A 136 1.74 7.79 4.04
N TRP A 137 1.71 7.07 2.93
CA TRP A 137 2.20 7.51 1.62
C TRP A 137 1.00 7.61 0.71
N GLU A 138 0.51 8.83 0.54
CA GLU A 138 -0.50 9.14 -0.47
C GLU A 138 0.15 9.07 -1.85
N ASP A 139 -0.52 8.41 -2.78
CA ASP A 139 -0.02 8.20 -4.14
C ASP A 139 1.42 7.67 -4.18
N ALA A 140 1.63 6.52 -3.54
CA ALA A 140 2.95 5.96 -3.27
C ALA A 140 3.76 5.77 -4.57
N ALA A 141 5.01 6.27 -4.56
CA ALA A 141 5.92 6.16 -5.69
C ALA A 141 6.68 4.83 -5.71
N SER A 142 6.71 4.14 -4.58
CA SER A 142 7.38 2.86 -4.43
C SER A 142 6.76 2.02 -3.32
N LEU A 143 6.90 0.69 -3.44
CA LEU A 143 6.50 -0.28 -2.42
C LEU A 143 7.66 -1.18 -2.05
N GLU A 144 7.68 -1.66 -0.81
CA GLU A 144 8.57 -2.72 -0.37
C GLU A 144 8.38 -3.96 -1.25
N TYR A 145 9.48 -4.66 -1.54
CA TYR A 145 9.50 -5.83 -2.41
C TYR A 145 8.40 -6.84 -2.05
N GLU A 146 8.28 -7.17 -0.77
CA GLU A 146 7.32 -8.16 -0.28
C GLU A 146 5.87 -7.72 -0.52
N VAL A 147 5.58 -6.43 -0.38
CA VAL A 147 4.25 -5.86 -0.65
C VAL A 147 3.94 -5.92 -2.15
N TRP A 148 4.93 -5.64 -3.00
CA TRP A 148 4.77 -5.78 -4.46
C TRP A 148 4.50 -7.24 -4.86
N GLN A 149 5.19 -8.21 -4.25
CA GLN A 149 4.95 -9.63 -4.51
C GLN A 149 3.52 -10.04 -4.18
N GLU A 150 2.92 -9.52 -3.10
CA GLU A 150 1.51 -9.79 -2.78
C GLU A 150 0.55 -9.19 -3.83
N ILE A 151 0.82 -7.97 -4.32
CA ILE A 151 0.05 -7.36 -5.42
C ILE A 151 0.09 -8.26 -6.66
N GLU A 152 1.28 -8.73 -7.05
CA GLU A 152 1.45 -9.60 -8.22
C GLU A 152 0.77 -10.96 -8.04
N ALA A 153 0.85 -11.55 -6.84
CA ALA A 153 0.24 -12.84 -6.54
C ALA A 153 -1.29 -12.80 -6.60
N GLN A 154 -1.89 -11.66 -6.21
CA GLN A 154 -3.34 -11.47 -6.18
C GLN A 154 -3.88 -10.75 -7.42
N CYS A 155 -3.02 -10.37 -8.37
CA CYS A 155 -3.36 -9.55 -9.54
C CYS A 155 -4.10 -8.24 -9.15
N TRP A 156 -3.75 -7.67 -7.99
CA TRP A 156 -4.51 -6.58 -7.37
C TRP A 156 -4.32 -5.25 -8.11
N HIS A 157 -5.35 -4.80 -8.83
CA HIS A 157 -5.32 -3.60 -9.70
C HIS A 157 -4.17 -3.55 -10.73
N THR A 158 -3.65 -4.70 -11.13
CA THR A 158 -2.64 -4.82 -12.20
C THR A 158 -3.29 -5.09 -13.56
N LEU A 159 -2.58 -4.83 -14.66
CA LEU A 159 -3.04 -5.24 -15.98
C LEU A 159 -3.21 -6.77 -16.04
N PRO A 160 -4.30 -7.28 -16.66
CA PRO A 160 -4.41 -8.70 -16.96
C PRO A 160 -3.23 -9.13 -17.84
N LYS A 161 -2.57 -10.23 -17.46
CA LYS A 161 -1.50 -10.84 -18.26
C LYS A 161 -2.07 -11.61 -19.45
#